data_AF-A0A843WAP9-F1
#
_entry.id   AF-A0A843WAP9-F1
#
_cell.length_a   1.000
_cell.length_b   1.000
_cell.length_c   1.000
_cell.angle_alpha   90.00
_cell.angle_beta   90.00
_cell.angle_gamma   90.00
#
_symmetry.space_group_name_H-M   'P 1'
#
loop_
_entity.id
_entity.type
_entity.pdbx_description
1 polymer ?
#
loop_
_entity_poly.entity_id
_entity_poly.type
_entity_poly.pdbx_seq_one_letter_code
_entity_poly.pdbx_strand_id
1 'polypeptide(L)'
;MAHTPHYRPCDMVKDIASDYGVHVPYHQAWCGREVAVQDLHGDVRTSYDMLRWYSERVMETNPGSIIDMVVDEETHRFKSYFPCFAACAYGYEVGCRPLIFLDGSHITDKMQGVILAASALNGNDELFTIAFAIADSETYENWKWFLNNLKKALLSGRRTMFISDRAKGLKEAVPEIFPMDHHGYCLRHIKANFMTEAAARYRKALKDSMVKTLNKVAFTLNESCIYTE
;
A
#
# COMPACT_ATOMS: atom_id res chain seq x y z
N MET A 1 -23.16 19.99 -13.49
CA MET A 1 -21.75 20.00 -13.02
C MET A 1 -21.40 18.90 -12.01
N ALA A 2 -22.36 18.13 -11.46
CA ALA A 2 -22.11 17.12 -10.43
C ALA A 2 -21.44 15.80 -10.89
N HIS A 3 -20.99 15.68 -12.16
CA HIS A 3 -20.53 14.41 -12.73
C HIS A 3 -19.12 14.43 -13.31
N THR A 4 -18.35 15.52 -13.16
CA THR A 4 -17.00 15.64 -13.75
C THR A 4 -16.00 16.26 -12.76
N PRO A 5 -15.45 15.48 -11.81
CA PRO A 5 -14.48 15.97 -10.81
C PRO A 5 -13.15 16.48 -11.41
N HIS A 6 -12.90 16.22 -12.70
CA HIS A 6 -11.72 16.68 -13.43
C HIS A 6 -11.99 17.88 -14.36
N TYR A 7 -13.13 18.55 -14.20
CA TYR A 7 -13.45 19.70 -15.04
C TYR A 7 -12.47 20.86 -14.80
N ARG A 8 -11.82 21.34 -15.87
CA ARG A 8 -10.74 22.32 -15.73
C ARG A 8 -11.35 23.71 -15.56
N PRO A 9 -10.76 24.59 -14.73
CA PRO A 9 -11.30 25.92 -14.52
C PRO A 9 -11.30 26.74 -15.80
N CYS A 10 -10.35 26.49 -16.72
CA CYS A 10 -10.35 27.08 -18.04
C CYS A 10 -11.57 26.69 -18.89
N ASP A 11 -12.05 25.46 -18.76
CA ASP A 11 -13.25 24.99 -19.46
C ASP A 11 -14.51 25.60 -18.80
N MET A 12 -14.53 25.70 -17.46
CA MET A 12 -15.60 26.41 -16.71
C MET A 12 -15.75 27.87 -17.15
N VAL A 13 -14.63 28.60 -17.31
CA VAL A 13 -14.66 30.00 -17.78
C VAL A 13 -15.28 30.11 -19.17
N LYS A 14 -14.94 29.18 -20.08
CA LYS A 14 -15.48 29.17 -21.44
C LYS A 14 -16.97 28.88 -21.45
N ASP A 15 -17.41 27.89 -20.69
CA ASP A 15 -18.82 27.50 -20.63
C ASP A 15 -19.67 28.59 -20.00
N ILE A 16 -19.21 29.20 -18.90
CA ILE A 16 -19.97 30.28 -18.26
C ILE A 16 -20.13 31.48 -19.20
N ALA A 17 -19.10 31.79 -19.98
CA ALA A 17 -19.17 32.82 -21.00
C ALA A 17 -20.11 32.43 -22.16
N SER A 18 -20.08 31.17 -22.60
CA SER A 18 -20.92 30.66 -23.70
C SER A 18 -22.40 30.56 -23.33
N ASP A 19 -22.70 29.99 -22.17
CA ASP A 19 -24.05 29.62 -21.78
C ASP A 19 -24.80 30.78 -21.12
N TYR A 20 -24.08 31.67 -20.42
CA TYR A 20 -24.68 32.75 -19.63
C TYR A 20 -24.22 34.15 -20.04
N GLY A 21 -23.24 34.27 -20.95
CA GLY A 21 -22.69 35.58 -21.37
C GLY A 21 -21.89 36.30 -20.28
N VAL A 22 -21.52 35.61 -19.20
CA VAL A 22 -20.83 36.19 -18.05
C VAL A 22 -19.33 35.91 -18.15
N HIS A 23 -18.51 36.95 -18.06
CA HIS A 23 -17.06 36.79 -18.02
C HIS A 23 -16.57 36.60 -16.58
N VAL A 24 -16.10 35.39 -16.26
CA VAL A 24 -15.54 35.05 -14.94
C VAL A 24 -14.01 34.95 -15.02
N PRO A 25 -13.25 35.62 -14.12
CA PRO A 25 -11.82 35.44 -14.02
C PRO A 25 -11.44 33.99 -13.67
N TYR A 26 -10.34 33.48 -14.23
CA TYR A 26 -9.84 32.12 -13.96
C TYR A 26 -9.74 31.80 -12.46
N HIS A 27 -9.25 32.74 -11.64
CA HIS A 27 -9.13 32.57 -10.20
C HIS A 27 -10.48 32.31 -9.53
N GLN A 28 -11.55 33.01 -9.94
CA GLN A 28 -12.90 32.79 -9.39
C GLN A 28 -13.47 31.43 -9.80
N ALA A 29 -13.26 31.01 -11.06
CA ALA A 29 -13.65 29.68 -11.51
C ALA A 29 -12.89 28.57 -10.76
N TRP A 30 -11.60 28.77 -10.49
CA TRP A 30 -10.79 27.85 -9.69
C TRP A 30 -11.27 27.80 -8.23
N CYS A 31 -11.50 28.94 -7.58
CA CYS A 31 -12.04 28.98 -6.22
C CYS A 31 -13.41 28.30 -6.12
N GLY A 32 -14.33 28.61 -7.04
CA GLY A 32 -15.65 27.97 -7.08
C GLY A 32 -15.56 26.45 -7.27
N ARG A 33 -14.60 25.98 -8.08
CA ARG A 33 -14.31 24.55 -8.21
C ARG A 33 -13.77 23.94 -6.92
N GLU A 34 -12.80 24.57 -6.25
CA GLU A 34 -12.25 24.02 -5.02
C GLU A 34 -13.31 23.95 -3.91
N VAL A 35 -14.23 24.93 -3.83
CA VAL A 35 -15.40 24.86 -2.93
C VAL A 35 -16.29 23.67 -3.28
N ALA A 36 -16.66 23.51 -4.55
CA ALA A 36 -17.48 22.37 -4.98
C ALA A 36 -16.79 21.01 -4.75
N VAL A 37 -15.47 20.94 -4.89
CA VAL A 37 -14.66 19.75 -4.58
C VAL A 37 -14.65 19.48 -3.08
N GLN A 38 -14.54 20.52 -2.24
CA GLN A 38 -14.61 20.39 -0.78
C GLN A 38 -16.01 19.96 -0.31
N ASP A 39 -17.08 20.48 -0.93
CA ASP A 39 -18.45 20.03 -0.66
C ASP A 39 -18.66 18.57 -1.06
N LEU A 40 -18.05 18.13 -2.17
CA LEU A 40 -18.19 16.76 -2.67
C LEU A 40 -17.38 15.74 -1.87
N HIS A 41 -16.15 16.08 -1.47
CA HIS A 41 -15.20 15.16 -0.82
C HIS A 41 -15.09 15.36 0.70
N GLY A 42 -15.74 16.39 1.23
CA GLY A 42 -15.64 16.78 2.63
C GLY A 42 -14.35 17.55 2.95
N ASP A 43 -14.31 18.09 4.16
CA ASP A 43 -13.15 18.79 4.69
C ASP A 43 -12.12 17.81 5.29
N VAL A 44 -10.83 18.11 5.08
CA VAL A 44 -9.71 17.26 5.53
C VAL A 44 -9.75 17.01 7.04
N ARG A 45 -10.14 18.01 7.85
CA ARG A 45 -10.27 17.87 9.30
C ARG A 45 -11.42 16.93 9.66
N THR A 46 -12.54 17.06 8.96
CA THR A 46 -13.72 16.19 9.15
C THR A 46 -13.36 14.73 8.83
N SER A 47 -12.56 14.50 7.78
CA SER A 47 -12.05 13.15 7.45
C SER A 47 -11.20 12.54 8.55
N TYR A 48 -10.40 13.33 9.27
CA TYR A 48 -9.62 12.83 10.42
C TYR A 48 -10.48 12.49 11.63
N ASP A 49 -11.47 13.34 11.95
CA ASP A 49 -12.40 13.06 13.04
C ASP A 49 -13.20 11.79 12.74
N MET A 50 -13.55 11.55 11.47
CA MET A 50 -14.17 10.30 11.02
C MET A 50 -13.25 9.08 11.20
N LEU A 51 -11.95 9.18 10.89
CA LEU A 51 -11.02 8.06 11.11
C LEU A 51 -10.84 7.74 12.59
N ARG A 52 -10.81 8.75 13.47
CA ARG A 52 -10.75 8.53 14.93
C ARG A 52 -12.00 7.82 15.43
N TRP A 53 -13.18 8.36 15.08
CA TRP A 53 -14.45 7.73 15.42
C TRP A 53 -14.56 6.31 14.87
N TYR A 54 -14.13 6.09 13.62
CA TYR A 54 -14.11 4.76 13.01
C TYR A 54 -13.20 3.81 13.77
N SER A 55 -12.01 4.28 14.16
CA SER A 55 -11.06 3.48 14.95
C SER A 55 -11.68 3.04 16.28
N GLU A 56 -12.34 3.96 17.00
CA GLU A 56 -13.06 3.63 18.24
C GLU A 56 -14.15 2.58 18.00
N ARG A 57 -14.97 2.75 16.96
CA ARG A 57 -16.03 1.78 16.62
C ARG A 57 -15.48 0.41 16.26
N VAL A 58 -14.36 0.33 15.54
CA VAL A 58 -13.72 -0.95 15.23
C VAL A 58 -13.20 -1.61 16.50
N MET A 59 -12.57 -0.86 17.39
CA MET A 59 -12.06 -1.40 18.66
C MET A 59 -13.19 -1.91 19.56
N GLU A 60 -14.36 -1.27 19.53
CA GLU A 60 -15.56 -1.71 20.27
C GLU A 60 -16.23 -2.94 19.65
N THR A 61 -16.38 -2.97 18.33
CA THR A 61 -17.15 -4.01 17.61
C THR A 61 -16.31 -5.22 17.21
N ASN A 62 -14.99 -5.07 17.11
CA ASN A 62 -14.05 -6.13 16.77
C ASN A 62 -12.85 -6.12 17.75
N PRO A 63 -13.08 -6.51 19.03
CA PRO A 63 -12.05 -6.52 20.06
C PRO A 63 -10.82 -7.34 19.67
N GLY A 64 -9.63 -6.83 19.97
CA GLY A 64 -8.36 -7.44 19.57
C GLY A 64 -7.82 -6.94 18.22
N SER A 65 -8.55 -6.06 17.54
CA SER A 65 -8.03 -5.34 16.38
C SER A 65 -6.85 -4.44 16.81
N ILE A 66 -5.88 -4.26 15.92
CA ILE A 66 -4.75 -3.36 16.11
C ILE A 66 -4.94 -2.17 15.19
N ILE A 67 -5.19 -1.01 15.80
CA ILE A 67 -5.26 0.26 15.08
C ILE A 67 -4.23 1.21 15.65
N ASP A 68 -3.45 1.84 14.76
CA ASP A 68 -2.51 2.89 15.12
C ASP A 68 -2.63 4.07 14.15
N MET A 69 -2.57 5.28 14.68
CA MET A 69 -2.69 6.51 13.91
C MET A 69 -1.61 7.48 14.35
N VAL A 70 -0.77 7.88 13.40
CA VAL A 70 0.30 8.85 13.63
C VAL A 70 -0.17 10.20 13.11
N VAL A 71 -0.17 11.19 14.01
CA VAL A 71 -0.44 12.59 13.72
C VAL A 71 0.79 13.40 14.14
N ASP A 72 1.19 14.33 13.29
CA ASP A 72 2.24 15.28 13.60
C ASP A 72 1.78 16.21 14.72
N GLU A 73 2.52 16.25 15.83
CA GLU A 73 2.10 16.97 17.04
C GLU A 73 2.12 18.49 16.87
N GLU A 74 3.02 19.03 16.03
CA GLU A 74 3.18 20.47 15.84
C GLU A 74 2.16 21.02 14.83
N THR A 75 1.96 20.30 13.73
CA THR A 75 1.09 20.73 12.62
C THR A 75 -0.32 20.16 12.71
N HIS A 76 -0.56 19.21 13.62
CA HIS A 76 -1.79 18.42 13.72
C HIS A 76 -2.20 17.75 12.41
N ARG A 77 -1.23 17.48 11.53
CA ARG A 77 -1.46 16.82 10.25
C ARG A 77 -1.34 15.32 10.39
N PHE A 78 -2.25 14.61 9.75
CA PHE A 78 -2.14 13.17 9.59
C PHE A 78 -0.87 12.76 8.86
N LYS A 79 -0.26 11.69 9.35
CA LYS A 79 0.95 11.12 8.79
C LYS A 79 0.73 9.68 8.35
N SER A 80 0.17 8.87 9.24
CA SER A 80 0.00 7.45 8.96
C SER A 80 -1.22 6.85 9.66
N TYR A 81 -1.83 5.83 9.04
CA TYR A 81 -2.93 5.04 9.61
C TYR A 81 -2.71 3.57 9.36
N PHE A 82 -2.77 2.73 10.40
CA PHE A 82 -2.66 1.29 10.31
C PHE A 82 -3.91 0.67 10.91
N PRO A 83 -4.81 0.10 10.11
CA PRO A 83 -5.85 -0.80 10.60
C PRO A 83 -5.49 -2.27 10.32
N CYS A 84 -5.55 -3.09 11.36
CA CYS A 84 -5.56 -4.54 11.26
C CYS A 84 -6.71 -5.10 12.11
N PHE A 85 -7.69 -5.72 11.47
CA PHE A 85 -8.84 -6.28 12.16
C PHE A 85 -8.47 -7.62 12.83
N ALA A 86 -8.98 -7.86 14.04
CA ALA A 86 -8.71 -9.10 14.77
C ALA A 86 -9.07 -10.34 13.93
N ALA A 87 -10.20 -10.26 13.21
CA ALA A 87 -10.63 -11.31 12.29
C ALA A 87 -9.64 -11.59 11.15
N CYS A 88 -8.98 -10.56 10.61
CA CYS A 88 -7.97 -10.71 9.56
C CYS A 88 -6.70 -11.38 10.11
N ALA A 89 -6.21 -10.90 11.26
CA ALA A 89 -5.08 -11.49 11.95
C ALA A 89 -5.36 -12.96 12.29
N TYR A 90 -6.53 -13.26 12.86
CA TYR A 90 -6.96 -14.61 13.17
C TYR A 90 -7.06 -15.50 11.92
N GLY A 91 -7.65 -14.98 10.84
CA GLY A 91 -7.77 -15.69 9.56
C GLY A 91 -6.43 -16.09 8.95
N TYR A 92 -5.40 -15.26 9.10
CA TYR A 92 -4.03 -15.64 8.75
C TYR A 92 -3.54 -16.83 9.56
N GLU A 93 -3.69 -16.75 10.89
CA GLU A 93 -3.15 -17.75 11.80
C GLU A 93 -3.74 -19.14 11.57
N VAL A 94 -5.06 -19.22 11.34
CA VAL A 94 -5.77 -20.51 11.24
C VAL A 94 -5.94 -21.01 9.81
N GLY A 95 -5.94 -20.13 8.81
CA GLY A 95 -6.39 -20.45 7.45
C GLY A 95 -5.38 -20.16 6.34
N CYS A 96 -4.32 -19.40 6.62
CA CYS A 96 -3.33 -19.05 5.62
C CYS A 96 -2.05 -19.88 5.70
N ARG A 97 -1.37 -19.99 4.57
CA ARG A 97 0.01 -20.49 4.49
C ARG A 97 0.92 -19.56 5.32
N PRO A 98 2.04 -20.05 5.88
CA PRO A 98 2.97 -19.25 6.68
C PRO A 98 3.83 -18.35 5.77
N LEU A 99 3.17 -17.54 4.95
CA LEU A 99 3.76 -16.75 3.88
C LEU A 99 3.07 -15.40 3.82
N ILE A 100 3.84 -14.33 4.01
CA ILE A 100 3.35 -12.95 3.96
C ILE A 100 4.07 -12.20 2.84
N PHE A 101 3.29 -11.64 1.93
CA PHE A 101 3.72 -10.72 0.89
C PHE A 101 3.61 -9.29 1.40
N LEU A 102 4.70 -8.53 1.26
CA LEU A 102 4.78 -7.11 1.58
C LEU A 102 4.91 -6.32 0.27
N ASP A 103 4.01 -5.37 0.06
CA ASP A 103 4.04 -4.51 -1.11
C ASP A 103 3.57 -3.09 -0.78
N GLY A 104 4.11 -2.13 -1.53
CA GLY A 104 3.75 -0.73 -1.45
C GLY A 104 3.14 -0.25 -2.77
N SER A 105 2.15 0.64 -2.71
CA SER A 105 1.54 1.23 -3.90
C SER A 105 1.24 2.70 -3.71
N HIS A 106 1.61 3.52 -4.70
CA HIS A 106 1.35 4.95 -4.68
C HIS A 106 -0.13 5.26 -4.85
N ILE A 107 -0.66 6.11 -3.97
CA ILE A 107 -1.99 6.66 -4.08
C ILE A 107 -1.94 7.81 -5.08
N THR A 108 -2.80 7.77 -6.10
CA THR A 108 -2.85 8.74 -7.21
C THR A 108 -3.68 9.99 -6.89
N ASP A 109 -3.90 10.30 -5.61
CA ASP A 109 -4.72 11.42 -5.18
C ASP A 109 -3.91 12.72 -4.96
N LYS A 110 -4.62 13.81 -4.64
CA LYS A 110 -4.00 15.12 -4.34
C LYS A 110 -3.08 15.07 -3.11
N MET A 111 -3.21 14.07 -2.25
CA MET A 111 -2.50 13.97 -0.97
C MET A 111 -1.15 13.25 -1.07
N GLN A 112 -0.84 12.62 -2.21
CA GLN A 112 0.44 11.97 -2.50
C GLN A 112 0.92 11.10 -1.33
N GLY A 113 0.28 9.93 -1.15
CA GLY A 113 0.66 8.95 -0.15
C GLY A 113 0.99 7.58 -0.75
N VAL A 114 1.25 6.62 0.12
CA VAL A 114 1.45 5.21 -0.22
C VAL A 114 0.55 4.33 0.63
N ILE A 115 0.03 3.27 0.02
CA ILE A 115 -0.59 2.16 0.74
C ILE A 115 0.48 1.10 0.91
N LEU A 116 0.78 0.75 2.16
CA LEU A 116 1.60 -0.39 2.53
C LEU A 116 0.66 -1.56 2.84
N ALA A 117 0.94 -2.75 2.34
CA ALA A 117 0.06 -3.91 2.54
C ALA A 117 0.84 -5.15 2.95
N ALA A 118 0.22 -5.95 3.82
CA ALA A 118 0.62 -7.30 4.18
C ALA A 118 -0.50 -8.27 3.78
N SER A 119 -0.20 -9.19 2.87
CA SER A 119 -1.15 -10.19 2.37
C SER A 119 -0.57 -11.58 2.49
N ALA A 120 -1.41 -12.60 2.64
CA ALA A 120 -1.01 -14.01 2.61
C ALA A 120 -1.79 -14.77 1.54
N LEU A 121 -1.49 -16.06 1.41
CA LEU A 121 -2.31 -16.99 0.64
C LEU A 121 -3.15 -17.82 1.60
N ASN A 122 -4.47 -17.83 1.38
CA ASN A 122 -5.36 -18.72 2.12
C ASN A 122 -5.19 -20.19 1.64
N GLY A 123 -5.93 -21.12 2.26
CA GLY A 123 -5.92 -22.53 1.87
C GLY A 123 -6.34 -22.83 0.42
N ASN A 124 -6.95 -21.85 -0.27
CA ASN A 124 -7.36 -21.94 -1.68
C ASN A 124 -6.37 -21.23 -2.64
N ASP A 125 -5.20 -20.83 -2.15
CA ASP A 125 -4.20 -20.06 -2.92
C ASP A 125 -4.72 -18.70 -3.43
N GLU A 126 -5.71 -18.12 -2.75
CA GLU A 126 -6.21 -16.78 -3.02
C GLU A 126 -5.51 -15.76 -2.10
N LEU A 127 -5.35 -14.54 -2.61
CA LEU A 127 -4.76 -13.45 -1.86
C LEU A 127 -5.69 -13.03 -0.71
N PHE A 128 -5.17 -13.04 0.50
CA PHE A 128 -5.86 -12.67 1.72
C PHE A 128 -5.14 -11.51 2.40
N THR A 129 -5.80 -10.36 2.55
CA THR A 129 -5.19 -9.18 3.19
C THR A 129 -5.24 -9.30 4.72
N ILE A 130 -4.08 -9.22 5.36
CA ILE A 130 -3.94 -9.28 6.82
C ILE A 130 -4.08 -7.88 7.42
N ALA A 131 -3.32 -6.94 6.87
CA ALA A 131 -3.25 -5.56 7.32
C ALA A 131 -2.83 -4.66 6.16
N PHE A 132 -3.17 -3.39 6.26
CA PHE A 132 -2.64 -2.35 5.39
C PHE A 132 -2.37 -1.10 6.21
N ALA A 133 -1.68 -0.14 5.60
CA ALA A 133 -1.52 1.18 6.15
C ALA A 133 -1.50 2.24 5.07
N ILE A 134 -1.92 3.43 5.44
CA ILE A 134 -1.70 4.66 4.69
C ILE A 134 -0.49 5.34 5.31
N ALA A 135 0.47 5.74 4.50
CA ALA A 135 1.64 6.50 4.93
C ALA A 135 1.99 7.58 3.89
N ASP A 136 2.81 8.56 4.28
CA ASP A 136 3.28 9.62 3.39
C ASP A 136 4.23 9.12 2.29
N SER A 137 4.99 8.05 2.54
CA SER A 137 6.07 7.59 1.67
C SER A 137 6.58 6.18 2.01
N GLU A 138 7.20 5.51 1.05
CA GLU A 138 7.87 4.21 1.26
C GLU A 138 9.28 4.39 1.85
N THR A 139 9.34 4.82 3.11
CA THR A 139 10.58 4.98 3.87
C THR A 139 10.84 3.78 4.77
N TYR A 140 12.10 3.60 5.18
CA TYR A 140 12.47 2.63 6.22
C TYR A 140 11.65 2.83 7.50
N GLU A 141 11.48 4.08 7.95
CA GLU A 141 10.73 4.37 9.18
C GLU A 141 9.25 3.97 9.07
N ASN A 142 8.59 4.26 7.95
CA ASN A 142 7.20 3.87 7.74
C ASN A 142 7.05 2.35 7.62
N TRP A 143 7.98 1.67 6.95
CA TRP A 143 8.00 0.20 6.90
C TRP A 143 8.24 -0.41 8.28
N LYS A 144 9.18 0.13 9.06
CA LYS A 144 9.45 -0.31 10.42
C LYS A 144 8.24 -0.13 11.33
N TRP A 145 7.58 1.03 11.25
CA TRP A 145 6.34 1.29 11.98
C TRP A 145 5.22 0.32 11.59
N PHE A 146 5.00 0.12 10.28
CA PHE A 146 4.04 -0.85 9.75
C PHE A 146 4.31 -2.27 10.25
N LEU A 147 5.55 -2.74 10.15
CA LEU A 147 5.96 -4.08 10.55
C LEU A 147 5.87 -4.30 12.07
N ASN A 148 6.14 -3.28 12.88
CA ASN A 148 5.93 -3.36 14.33
C ASN A 148 4.45 -3.54 14.67
N ASN A 149 3.56 -2.81 14.00
CA ASN A 149 2.12 -2.99 14.22
C ASN A 149 1.62 -4.33 13.68
N LEU A 150 2.12 -4.79 12.54
CA LEU A 150 1.86 -6.14 12.03
C LEU A 150 2.32 -7.22 13.03
N LYS A 151 3.52 -7.06 13.62
CA LYS A 151 4.05 -8.00 14.61
C LYS A 151 3.17 -8.12 15.85
N LYS A 152 2.54 -7.02 16.30
CA LYS A 152 1.57 -7.05 17.40
C LYS A 152 0.33 -7.89 17.04
N ALA A 153 -0.07 -7.88 15.77
CA ALA A 153 -1.24 -8.60 15.28
C ALA A 153 -0.97 -10.10 15.02
N LEU A 154 0.27 -10.49 14.72
CA LEU A 154 0.66 -11.89 14.50
C LEU A 154 0.91 -12.59 15.86
N LEU A 155 -0.15 -13.21 16.40
CA LEU A 155 -0.24 -13.64 17.80
C LEU A 155 0.51 -14.94 18.14
N SER A 156 0.98 -15.71 17.15
CA SER A 156 1.27 -17.14 17.37
C SER A 156 2.73 -17.56 17.47
N GLY A 157 3.70 -16.65 17.24
CA GLY A 157 5.12 -17.04 17.14
C GLY A 157 5.42 -18.02 15.99
N ARG A 158 4.47 -18.19 15.07
CA ARG A 158 4.58 -19.03 13.88
C ARG A 158 5.67 -18.50 12.96
N ARG A 159 6.65 -19.36 12.69
CA ARG A 159 7.70 -19.10 11.69
C ARG A 159 7.06 -18.82 10.34
N THR A 160 7.30 -17.63 9.82
CA THR A 160 6.69 -17.09 8.62
C THR A 160 7.76 -16.77 7.59
N MET A 161 7.46 -16.96 6.31
CA MET A 161 8.29 -16.43 5.23
C MET A 161 7.72 -15.10 4.75
N PHE A 162 8.52 -14.06 4.80
CA PHE A 162 8.20 -12.76 4.22
C PHE A 162 8.74 -12.70 2.80
N ILE A 163 7.90 -12.30 1.84
CA ILE A 163 8.29 -12.00 0.47
C ILE A 163 7.99 -10.52 0.22
N SER A 164 9.02 -9.74 -0.05
CA SER A 164 8.85 -8.32 -0.34
C SER A 164 9.47 -7.96 -1.70
N ASP A 165 9.25 -6.74 -2.16
CA ASP A 165 10.13 -6.17 -3.16
C ASP A 165 11.55 -5.94 -2.59
N ARG A 166 12.46 -5.39 -3.41
CA ARG A 166 13.84 -5.09 -2.98
C ARG A 166 14.00 -3.60 -2.60
N ALA A 167 12.94 -2.93 -2.17
CA ALA A 167 13.03 -1.56 -1.69
C ALA A 167 13.96 -1.48 -0.48
N LYS A 168 14.70 -0.37 -0.35
CA LYS A 168 15.69 -0.17 0.72
C LYS A 168 15.05 -0.29 2.11
N GLY A 169 13.85 0.26 2.29
CA GLY A 169 13.16 0.21 3.58
C GLY A 169 12.85 -1.20 4.05
N LEU A 170 12.32 -2.06 3.16
CA LEU A 170 11.96 -3.44 3.47
C LEU A 170 13.18 -4.34 3.71
N LYS A 171 14.26 -4.14 2.95
CA LYS A 171 15.50 -4.90 3.08
C LYS A 171 16.09 -4.83 4.50
N GLU A 172 15.92 -3.69 5.17
CA GLU A 172 16.46 -3.44 6.50
C GLU A 172 15.40 -3.70 7.59
N ALA A 173 14.16 -3.26 7.39
CA ALA A 173 13.12 -3.34 8.42
C ALA A 173 12.64 -4.77 8.70
N VAL A 174 12.52 -5.64 7.68
CA VAL A 174 12.05 -7.03 7.88
C VAL A 174 12.99 -7.84 8.80
N PRO A 175 14.31 -7.96 8.53
CA PRO A 175 15.20 -8.73 9.39
C PRO A 175 15.37 -8.11 10.78
N GLU A 176 15.17 -6.80 10.93
CA GLU A 176 15.21 -6.14 12.24
C GLU A 176 13.98 -6.50 13.10
N ILE A 177 12.77 -6.43 12.53
CA ILE A 177 11.53 -6.67 13.27
C ILE A 177 11.23 -8.16 13.43
N PHE A 178 11.59 -8.97 12.44
CA PHE A 178 11.38 -10.41 12.39
C PHE A 178 12.70 -11.18 12.22
N PRO A 179 13.64 -11.08 13.18
CA PRO A 179 15.00 -11.66 13.05
C PRO A 179 15.01 -13.19 13.00
N MET A 180 13.93 -13.82 13.45
CA MET A 180 13.77 -15.27 13.42
C MET A 180 13.08 -15.76 12.15
N ASP A 181 12.43 -14.89 11.37
CA ASP A 181 11.68 -15.31 10.20
C ASP A 181 12.52 -15.28 8.92
N HIS A 182 12.04 -15.93 7.87
CA HIS A 182 12.74 -15.95 6.59
C HIS A 182 12.31 -14.75 5.75
N HIS A 183 13.27 -14.10 5.09
CA HIS A 183 13.00 -12.99 4.17
C HIS A 183 13.50 -13.33 2.77
N GLY A 184 12.55 -13.45 1.83
CA GLY A 184 12.79 -13.61 0.41
C GLY A 184 12.38 -12.36 -0.36
N TYR A 185 12.87 -12.28 -1.60
CA TYR A 185 12.50 -11.20 -2.52
C TYR A 185 11.60 -11.72 -3.64
N CYS A 186 10.63 -10.91 -4.01
CA CYS A 186 9.70 -11.22 -5.08
C CYS A 186 10.45 -11.40 -6.40
N LEU A 187 10.35 -12.59 -6.99
CA LEU A 187 11.02 -12.93 -8.26
C LEU A 187 10.57 -11.99 -9.40
N ARG A 188 9.31 -11.56 -9.41
CA ARG A 188 8.79 -10.57 -10.37
C ARG A 188 9.57 -9.26 -10.27
N HIS A 189 9.76 -8.75 -9.06
CA HIS A 189 10.51 -7.51 -8.81
C HIS A 189 12.01 -7.68 -9.10
N ILE A 190 12.62 -8.82 -8.74
CA ILE A 190 14.02 -9.11 -9.10
C ILE A 190 14.20 -9.05 -10.62
N LYS A 191 13.31 -9.68 -11.40
CA LYS A 191 13.35 -9.63 -12.86
C LYS A 191 13.18 -8.21 -13.39
N ALA A 192 12.19 -7.49 -12.90
CA ALA A 192 11.93 -6.12 -13.33
C ALA A 192 13.15 -5.22 -13.09
N ASN A 193 13.71 -5.26 -11.87
CA ASN A 193 14.89 -4.49 -11.51
C ASN A 193 16.10 -4.88 -12.35
N PHE A 194 16.33 -6.18 -12.54
CA PHE A 194 17.40 -6.67 -13.41
C PHE A 194 17.24 -6.16 -14.85
N MET A 195 16.02 -6.21 -15.42
CA MET A 195 15.76 -5.74 -16.77
C MET A 195 16.00 -4.24 -16.91
N THR A 196 15.63 -3.45 -15.90
CA THR A 196 15.87 -2.00 -15.85
C THR A 196 17.37 -1.69 -15.79
N GLU A 197 18.13 -2.34 -14.90
CA GLU A 197 19.58 -2.13 -14.78
C GLU A 197 20.35 -2.63 -16.02
N ALA A 198 19.95 -3.77 -16.57
CA ALA A 198 20.54 -4.36 -17.76
C ALA A 198 20.17 -3.59 -19.05
N ALA A 199 19.15 -2.73 -19.01
CA ALA A 199 18.60 -2.04 -20.18
C ALA A 199 19.68 -1.30 -20.98
N ALA A 200 20.60 -0.63 -20.28
CA ALA A 200 21.69 0.15 -20.87
C ALA A 200 22.93 -0.67 -21.28
N ARG A 201 23.08 -1.91 -20.80
CA ARG A 201 24.34 -2.68 -20.90
C ARG A 201 24.30 -3.84 -21.89
N TYR A 202 23.12 -4.42 -22.13
CA TYR A 202 23.01 -5.67 -22.88
C TYR A 202 21.95 -5.63 -23.98
N ARG A 203 22.21 -6.37 -25.07
CA ARG A 203 21.24 -6.58 -26.16
C ARG A 203 20.05 -7.39 -25.65
N LYS A 204 18.88 -7.16 -26.25
CA LYS A 204 17.59 -7.78 -25.85
C LYS A 204 17.67 -9.31 -25.75
N ALA A 205 18.24 -9.99 -26.75
CA ALA A 205 18.37 -11.45 -26.77
C ALA A 205 19.17 -12.01 -25.58
N LEU A 206 20.23 -11.32 -25.15
CA LEU A 206 21.02 -11.73 -23.98
C LEU A 206 20.23 -11.52 -22.68
N LYS A 207 19.50 -10.39 -22.57
CA LYS A 207 18.60 -10.11 -21.44
C LYS A 207 17.53 -11.19 -21.28
N ASP A 208 16.87 -11.55 -22.38
CA ASP A 208 15.84 -12.59 -22.39
C ASP A 208 16.40 -13.97 -21.99
N SER A 209 17.61 -14.30 -22.46
CA SER A 209 18.32 -15.52 -22.05
C SER A 209 18.64 -15.53 -20.56
N MET A 210 19.13 -14.41 -20.00
CA MET A 210 19.44 -14.29 -18.57
C MET A 210 18.19 -14.41 -17.70
N VAL A 211 17.07 -13.77 -18.08
CA VAL A 211 15.79 -13.93 -17.37
C VAL A 211 15.26 -15.35 -17.47
N LYS A 212 15.44 -16.02 -18.61
CA LYS A 212 15.07 -17.44 -18.78
C LYS A 212 15.88 -18.34 -17.86
N THR A 213 17.18 -18.10 -17.71
CA THR A 213 18.03 -18.83 -16.76
C THR A 213 17.62 -18.56 -15.32
N LEU A 214 17.34 -17.29 -14.95
CA LEU A 214 16.86 -16.93 -13.61
C LEU A 214 15.55 -17.65 -13.27
N ASN A 215 14.62 -17.73 -14.22
CA ASN A 215 13.39 -18.51 -14.08
C ASN A 215 13.67 -19.98 -13.82
N LYS A 216 14.54 -20.61 -14.62
CA LYS A 216 14.88 -22.02 -14.43
C LYS A 216 15.40 -22.25 -13.02
N VAL A 217 16.37 -21.46 -12.56
CA VAL A 217 16.95 -21.60 -11.22
C VAL A 217 15.92 -21.38 -10.11
N ALA A 218 15.03 -20.40 -10.26
CA ALA A 218 14.03 -20.10 -9.24
C ALA A 218 12.97 -21.22 -9.09
N PHE A 219 12.65 -21.93 -10.18
CA PHE A 219 11.63 -22.99 -10.18
C PHE A 219 12.21 -24.41 -10.13
N THR A 220 13.54 -24.61 -10.30
CA THR A 220 14.18 -25.94 -10.23
C THR A 220 14.06 -26.62 -8.86
N LEU A 221 13.76 -25.87 -7.79
CA LEU A 221 13.57 -26.42 -6.45
C LEU A 221 12.15 -26.98 -6.20
N ASN A 222 11.19 -26.75 -7.12
CA ASN A 222 9.82 -27.24 -6.94
C ASN A 222 9.64 -28.70 -7.38
N GLU A 223 10.46 -29.23 -8.31
CA GLU A 223 10.25 -30.59 -8.82
C GLU A 223 10.77 -31.70 -7.88
N SER A 224 11.75 -31.40 -7.03
CA SER A 224 12.30 -32.36 -6.05
C SER A 224 11.64 -32.32 -4.68
N CYS A 225 10.87 -31.27 -4.35
CA CYS A 225 10.18 -31.13 -3.05
C CYS A 225 8.70 -31.55 -3.07
N ILE A 226 8.14 -31.92 -4.23
CA ILE A 226 6.76 -32.42 -4.33
C ILE A 226 6.69 -33.94 -4.01
N TYR A 227 7.82 -34.66 -3.96
CA TYR A 227 7.87 -36.11 -3.80
C TYR A 227 8.53 -36.63 -2.52
N THR A 228 8.76 -35.78 -1.52
CA THR A 228 9.30 -36.24 -0.22
C THR A 228 8.60 -35.54 0.94
N GLU A 229 7.42 -36.03 1.29
CA GLU A 229 7.05 -36.63 2.58
C GLU A 229 5.58 -37.09 2.55
#